data_AF-A0A7S3BK15-F1
#
_entry.id   AF-A0A7S3BK15-F1
#
_cell.length_a   1.000
_cell.length_b   1.000
_cell.length_c   1.000
_cell.angle_alpha   90.00
_cell.angle_beta   90.00
_cell.angle_gamma   90.00
#
_symmetry.space_group_name_H-M   'P 1'
#
loop_
_entity.id
_entity.type
_entity.pdbx_description
1 polymer ?
#
loop_
_entity_poly.entity_id
_entity_poly.type
_entity_poly.pdbx_seq_one_letter_code
_entity_poly.pdbx_strand_id
1 'polypeptide(L)'
;HSRAPAAVAAVRAELEASLAGGGGCNLEDATSALRRLQVGGSQAAAVLEGALSCGKGVSLKALREGAALSLLVPDPRERRQGGGAVARRDASAAAAALWSQASAAALPASDATVSDAARDDRARAVLDGITALPPAGAAVGSRQRLLPRCACVVSRGGGAERAMYTVVVPRGWAKVLWQKLTFTRGVMPCGVREWRWLHAA
;
A
#
# COMPACT_ATOMS: atom_id res chain seq x y z
N HIS A 1 -3.11 22.36 -5.23
CA HIS A 1 -3.87 21.13 -4.97
C HIS A 1 -5.31 21.36 -5.39
N SER A 2 -5.81 20.66 -6.41
CA SER A 2 -7.28 20.50 -6.66
C SER A 2 -7.61 19.75 -7.95
N ARG A 3 -6.68 19.59 -8.91
CA ARG A 3 -7.03 18.93 -10.19
C ARG A 3 -7.17 17.41 -10.13
N ALA A 4 -6.42 16.72 -9.27
CA ALA A 4 -6.47 15.26 -9.21
C ALA A 4 -7.84 14.71 -8.77
N PRO A 5 -8.51 15.26 -7.72
CA PRO A 5 -9.87 14.82 -7.37
C PRO A 5 -10.90 15.07 -8.49
N ALA A 6 -10.82 16.23 -9.15
CA ALA A 6 -11.76 16.57 -10.23
C ALA A 6 -11.55 15.70 -11.48
N ALA A 7 -10.29 15.42 -11.85
CA ALA A 7 -9.97 14.52 -12.96
C ALA A 7 -10.40 13.07 -12.66
N VAL A 8 -10.20 12.59 -11.43
CA VAL A 8 -10.67 11.25 -11.02
C VAL A 8 -12.19 11.17 -11.06
N ALA A 9 -12.91 12.19 -10.60
CA ALA A 9 -14.37 12.26 -10.68
C ALA A 9 -14.86 12.26 -12.14
N ALA A 10 -14.19 13.00 -13.03
CA ALA A 10 -14.52 13.03 -14.45
C ALA A 10 -14.31 11.67 -15.13
N VAL A 11 -13.15 11.04 -14.92
CA VAL A 11 -12.86 9.69 -15.45
C VAL A 11 -13.85 8.66 -14.92
N ARG A 12 -14.23 8.75 -13.64
CA ARG A 12 -15.23 7.87 -13.05
C ARG A 12 -16.59 8.03 -13.73
N ALA A 13 -17.06 9.27 -13.93
CA ALA A 13 -18.32 9.53 -14.60
C ALA A 13 -18.34 9.00 -16.05
N GLU A 14 -17.22 9.15 -16.77
CA GLU A 14 -17.07 8.62 -18.13
C GLU A 14 -17.10 7.08 -18.17
N LEU A 15 -16.44 6.41 -17.22
CA LEU A 15 -16.48 4.96 -17.09
C LEU A 15 -17.88 4.46 -16.69
N GLU A 16 -18.55 5.11 -15.74
CA GLU A 16 -19.93 4.75 -15.34
C GLU A 16 -20.91 4.90 -16.51
N ALA A 17 -20.80 5.97 -17.30
CA ALA A 17 -21.60 6.17 -18.52
C ALA A 17 -21.32 5.09 -19.57
N SER A 18 -20.06 4.69 -19.75
CA SER A 18 -19.66 3.63 -20.68
C SER A 18 -20.19 2.26 -20.27
N LEU A 19 -20.26 1.97 -18.96
CA LEU A 19 -20.75 0.69 -18.42
C LEU A 19 -22.27 0.56 -18.41
N ALA A 20 -22.98 1.68 -18.24
CA ALA A 20 -24.44 1.71 -18.38
C ALA A 20 -24.92 1.25 -19.76
N GLY A 21 -24.05 1.30 -20.78
CA GLY A 21 -24.28 0.76 -22.12
C GLY A 21 -24.22 -0.77 -22.26
N GLY A 22 -24.10 -1.54 -21.16
CA GLY A 22 -24.20 -3.01 -21.16
C GLY A 22 -22.90 -3.77 -20.92
N GLY A 23 -21.84 -3.10 -20.43
CA GLY A 23 -20.59 -3.76 -20.04
C GLY A 23 -20.69 -4.36 -18.64
N GLY A 24 -20.66 -5.69 -18.51
CA GLY A 24 -20.71 -6.42 -17.23
C GLY A 24 -19.44 -6.29 -16.37
N CYS A 25 -18.97 -5.06 -16.15
CA CYS A 25 -17.76 -4.77 -15.39
C CYS A 25 -18.12 -4.05 -14.08
N ASN A 26 -17.50 -4.49 -12.98
CA ASN A 26 -17.66 -3.87 -11.67
C ASN A 26 -16.65 -2.74 -11.51
N LEU A 27 -17.14 -1.54 -11.21
CA LEU A 27 -16.32 -0.36 -10.98
C LEU A 27 -16.17 -0.14 -9.48
N GLU A 28 -14.94 -0.25 -8.96
CA GLU A 28 -14.63 -0.09 -7.54
C GLU A 28 -13.80 1.17 -7.27
N ASP A 29 -14.24 1.99 -6.32
CA ASP A 29 -13.56 3.21 -5.90
C ASP A 29 -12.62 2.94 -4.72
N ALA A 30 -11.30 2.98 -4.98
CA ALA A 30 -10.28 2.76 -3.97
C ALA A 30 -9.79 4.05 -3.26
N THR A 31 -10.34 5.23 -3.58
CA THR A 31 -9.85 6.52 -3.04
C THR A 31 -9.95 6.62 -1.51
N SER A 32 -10.91 5.94 -0.90
CA SER A 32 -11.08 5.89 0.55
C SER A 32 -10.31 4.74 1.22
N ALA A 33 -10.05 3.65 0.49
CA ALA A 33 -9.54 2.39 1.03
C ALA A 33 -8.02 2.23 0.90
N LEU A 34 -7.40 2.77 -0.15
CA LEU A 34 -5.97 2.64 -0.42
C LEU A 34 -5.24 3.97 -0.24
N ARG A 35 -3.96 3.88 0.07
CA ARG A 35 -3.05 5.01 0.20
C ARG A 35 -1.75 4.70 -0.51
N ARG A 36 -1.19 5.75 -1.11
CA ARG A 36 0.08 5.74 -1.81
C ARG A 36 1.10 6.53 -1.00
N LEU A 37 2.24 5.92 -0.71
CA LEU A 37 3.41 6.59 -0.16
C LEU A 37 4.55 6.53 -1.18
N GLN A 38 5.35 7.59 -1.26
CA GLN A 38 6.54 7.63 -2.11
C GLN A 38 7.78 7.88 -1.25
N VAL A 39 8.83 7.10 -1.51
CA VAL A 39 10.14 7.26 -0.86
C VAL A 39 11.18 7.34 -1.97
N GLY A 40 11.91 8.45 -2.02
CA GLY A 40 12.96 8.71 -3.00
C GLY A 40 14.33 8.90 -2.34
N GLY A 41 15.38 8.77 -3.14
CA GLY A 41 16.76 8.96 -2.70
C GLY A 41 17.59 7.67 -2.74
N SER A 42 18.90 7.82 -2.60
CA SER A 42 19.87 6.70 -2.71
C SER A 42 19.65 5.58 -1.69
N GLN A 43 19.09 5.90 -0.52
CA GLN A 43 18.80 4.96 0.56
C GLN A 43 17.33 4.51 0.61
N ALA A 44 16.49 4.94 -0.35
CA ALA A 44 15.04 4.69 -0.31
C ALA A 44 14.68 3.21 -0.21
N ALA A 45 15.39 2.34 -0.93
CA ALA A 45 15.20 0.89 -0.88
C ALA A 45 15.43 0.34 0.54
N ALA A 46 16.58 0.66 1.16
CA ALA A 46 16.94 0.17 2.48
C ALA A 46 16.00 0.70 3.59
N VAL A 47 15.63 1.98 3.50
CA VAL A 47 14.65 2.60 4.40
C VAL A 47 13.30 1.89 4.32
N LEU A 48 12.80 1.64 3.10
CA LEU A 48 11.55 0.93 2.89
C LEU A 48 11.61 -0.53 3.33
N GLU A 49 12.70 -1.24 3.02
CA GLU A 49 12.92 -2.61 3.49
C GLU A 49 12.88 -2.68 5.02
N GLY A 50 13.50 -1.74 5.72
CA GLY A 50 13.44 -1.65 7.19
C GLY A 50 12.02 -1.35 7.70
N ALA A 51 11.33 -0.38 7.10
CA ALA A 51 9.99 0.03 7.52
C ALA A 51 8.93 -1.06 7.30
N LEU A 52 9.02 -1.79 6.17
CA LEU A 52 8.19 -2.95 5.85
C LEU A 52 8.66 -4.22 6.56
N SER A 53 9.81 -4.14 7.25
CA SER A 53 10.46 -5.27 7.92
C SER A 53 10.69 -6.43 6.98
N CYS A 54 11.18 -6.16 5.76
CA CYS A 54 11.47 -7.15 4.74
C CYS A 54 12.32 -8.30 5.26
N GLY A 55 11.88 -9.54 5.03
CA GLY A 55 12.63 -10.72 5.41
C GLY A 55 13.86 -10.95 4.56
N LYS A 56 14.74 -11.84 5.03
CA LYS A 56 15.89 -12.29 4.24
C LYS A 56 15.40 -12.78 2.86
N GLY A 57 15.93 -12.19 1.79
CA GLY A 57 15.60 -12.55 0.41
C GLY A 57 14.68 -11.58 -0.33
N VAL A 58 14.11 -10.57 0.34
CA VAL A 58 13.40 -9.47 -0.33
C VAL A 58 14.34 -8.29 -0.47
N SER A 59 14.75 -7.96 -1.69
CA SER A 59 15.52 -6.74 -1.98
C SER A 59 14.80 -5.86 -3.00
N LEU A 60 14.38 -4.69 -2.56
CA LEU A 60 13.79 -3.64 -3.39
C LEU A 60 14.84 -3.02 -4.31
N LYS A 61 16.12 -3.03 -3.92
CA LYS A 61 17.21 -2.55 -4.78
C LYS A 61 17.32 -3.34 -6.09
N ALA A 62 16.95 -4.62 -6.07
CA ALA A 62 16.92 -5.49 -7.24
C ALA A 62 15.70 -5.27 -8.16
N LEU A 63 14.70 -4.49 -7.70
CA LEU A 63 13.53 -4.17 -8.50
C LEU A 63 13.94 -3.28 -9.68
N ARG A 64 13.60 -3.68 -10.90
CA ARG A 64 13.87 -2.89 -12.12
C ARG A 64 12.91 -1.69 -12.19
N GLU A 65 13.30 -0.66 -12.93
CA GLU A 65 12.40 0.46 -13.22
C GLU A 65 11.15 -0.05 -13.96
N GLY A 66 9.98 0.46 -13.58
CA GLY A 66 8.68 0.02 -14.09
C GLY A 66 8.18 -1.28 -13.49
N ALA A 67 9.01 -2.03 -12.75
CA ALA A 67 8.58 -3.27 -12.11
C ALA A 67 7.83 -3.00 -10.80
N ALA A 68 6.94 -3.92 -10.46
CA ALA A 68 6.20 -3.95 -9.21
C ALA A 68 6.39 -5.29 -8.50
N LEU A 69 6.35 -5.27 -7.18
CA LEU A 69 6.47 -6.42 -6.31
C LEU A 69 5.34 -6.39 -5.29
N SER A 70 4.58 -7.47 -5.22
CA SER A 70 3.51 -7.65 -4.24
C SER A 70 4.05 -8.40 -3.03
N LEU A 71 3.86 -7.85 -1.83
CA LEU A 71 4.41 -8.35 -0.57
C LEU A 71 3.29 -8.61 0.43
N LEU A 72 3.50 -9.60 1.29
CA LEU A 72 2.78 -9.71 2.56
C LEU A 72 3.72 -9.29 3.68
N VAL A 73 3.43 -8.14 4.27
CA VAL A 73 4.23 -7.52 5.32
C VAL A 73 3.60 -7.75 6.69
N PRO A 74 4.39 -7.98 7.76
CA PRO A 74 3.88 -8.01 9.12
C PRO A 74 3.31 -6.64 9.50
N ASP A 75 2.42 -6.60 10.50
CA ASP A 75 1.96 -5.33 11.05
C ASP A 75 3.14 -4.47 11.51
N PRO A 76 3.33 -3.27 10.95
CA PRO A 76 4.43 -2.43 11.36
C PRO A 76 4.36 -2.05 12.85
N ARG A 77 3.21 -2.11 13.52
CA ARG A 77 3.12 -1.92 14.98
C ARG A 77 3.86 -3.00 15.76
N GLU A 78 4.07 -4.19 15.19
CA GLU A 78 4.80 -5.26 15.85
C GLU A 78 6.29 -4.91 15.98
N ARG A 79 6.71 -4.61 17.20
CA ARG A 79 8.12 -4.61 17.59
C ARG A 79 8.61 -6.06 17.70
N ARG A 80 8.83 -6.76 16.59
CA ARG A 80 9.47 -8.08 16.64
C ARG A 80 10.73 -8.18 15.78
N GLN A 81 11.78 -8.68 16.43
CA GLN A 81 12.96 -9.23 15.78
C GLN A 81 12.56 -10.57 15.14
N GLY A 82 12.45 -10.64 13.81
CA GLY A 82 12.49 -11.94 13.10
C GLY A 82 11.28 -12.35 12.27
N GLY A 83 10.18 -11.60 12.28
CA GLY A 83 9.04 -11.83 11.36
C GLY A 83 9.21 -11.02 10.08
N GLY A 84 10.08 -11.46 9.17
CA GLY A 84 10.35 -10.72 7.94
C GLY A 84 9.17 -10.71 6.95
N ALA A 85 8.97 -9.63 6.19
CA ALA A 85 8.06 -9.62 5.06
C ALA A 85 8.44 -10.71 4.07
N VAL A 86 7.43 -11.36 3.51
CA VAL A 86 7.62 -12.44 2.54
C VAL A 86 7.19 -11.93 1.18
N ALA A 87 8.13 -11.88 0.23
CA ALA A 87 7.77 -11.75 -1.17
C ALA A 87 7.03 -13.01 -1.60
N ARG A 88 5.78 -12.86 -2.06
CA ARG A 88 5.10 -13.97 -2.70
C ARG A 88 5.63 -14.09 -4.13
N ARG A 89 6.02 -15.31 -4.50
CA ARG A 89 6.39 -15.65 -5.89
C ARG A 89 5.24 -15.40 -6.86
N ASP A 90 4.01 -15.45 -6.37
CA ASP A 90 2.81 -15.15 -7.14
C ASP A 90 2.32 -13.73 -6.83
N ALA A 91 2.83 -12.75 -7.60
CA ALA A 91 2.51 -11.34 -7.45
C ALA A 91 1.00 -11.06 -7.61
N SER A 92 0.29 -11.94 -8.33
CA SER A 92 -1.16 -11.87 -8.54
C SER A 92 -1.93 -12.07 -7.23
N ALA A 93 -1.51 -13.02 -6.38
CA ALA A 93 -2.22 -13.38 -5.16
C ALA A 93 -2.10 -12.29 -4.08
N ALA A 94 -0.95 -11.63 -3.97
CA ALA A 94 -0.79 -10.51 -3.03
C ALA A 94 -1.45 -9.22 -3.55
N ALA A 95 -1.47 -8.98 -4.87
CA ALA A 95 -2.26 -7.89 -5.44
C ALA A 95 -3.77 -8.14 -5.26
N ALA A 96 -4.25 -9.36 -5.47
CA ALA A 96 -5.63 -9.75 -5.22
C ALA A 96 -6.00 -9.64 -3.73
N ALA A 97 -5.08 -10.01 -2.82
CA ALA A 97 -5.28 -9.81 -1.38
C ALA A 97 -5.35 -8.31 -1.01
N LEU A 98 -4.53 -7.46 -1.62
CA LEU A 98 -4.60 -6.01 -1.44
C LEU A 98 -5.97 -5.47 -1.88
N TRP A 99 -6.43 -5.88 -3.06
CA TRP A 99 -7.75 -5.50 -3.56
C TRP A 99 -8.87 -6.00 -2.66
N SER A 100 -8.86 -7.27 -2.26
CA SER A 100 -9.85 -7.82 -1.33
C SER A 100 -9.88 -7.07 0.02
N GLN A 101 -8.71 -6.74 0.59
CA GLN A 101 -8.60 -5.93 1.81
C GLN A 101 -9.14 -4.51 1.60
N ALA A 102 -8.85 -3.91 0.44
CA ALA A 102 -9.32 -2.59 0.09
C ALA A 102 -10.85 -2.56 -0.07
N SER A 103 -11.42 -3.50 -0.82
CA SER A 103 -12.87 -3.59 -1.04
C SER A 103 -13.61 -3.85 0.27
N ALA A 104 -13.06 -4.67 1.18
CA ALA A 104 -13.63 -4.87 2.52
C ALA A 104 -13.58 -3.60 3.40
N ALA A 105 -12.54 -2.78 3.23
CA ALA A 105 -12.37 -1.52 3.96
C ALA A 105 -13.05 -0.32 3.29
N ALA A 106 -13.51 -0.47 2.04
CA ALA A 106 -14.11 0.60 1.27
C ALA A 106 -15.44 1.03 1.89
N LEU A 107 -15.64 2.34 1.94
CA LEU A 107 -16.92 2.95 2.26
C LEU A 107 -17.65 3.27 0.96
N PRO A 108 -18.99 3.16 0.93
CA PRO A 108 -19.76 3.62 -0.21
C PRO A 108 -19.46 5.10 -0.49
N ALA A 109 -19.32 5.45 -1.76
CA ALA A 109 -18.89 6.79 -2.20
C ALA A 109 -19.84 7.92 -1.76
N SER A 110 -21.07 7.60 -1.34
CA SER A 110 -22.10 8.56 -0.91
C SER A 110 -21.90 9.11 0.51
N ASP A 111 -20.97 8.56 1.30
CA ASP A 111 -20.83 8.90 2.72
C ASP A 111 -19.81 10.04 2.95
N ALA A 112 -20.14 11.21 2.39
CA ALA A 112 -19.36 12.45 2.59
C ALA A 112 -19.38 12.93 4.06
N THR A 113 -20.31 12.44 4.86
CA THR A 113 -20.50 12.74 6.29
C THR A 113 -19.55 11.97 7.21
N VAL A 114 -18.89 10.92 6.71
CA VAL A 114 -18.00 10.09 7.53
C VAL A 114 -16.68 10.81 7.76
N SER A 115 -16.35 11.05 9.03
CA SER A 115 -15.09 11.70 9.42
C SER A 115 -13.87 10.86 9.05
N ASP A 116 -12.73 11.50 8.81
CA ASP A 116 -11.48 10.78 8.54
C ASP A 116 -11.06 9.85 9.68
N ALA A 117 -11.42 10.18 10.93
CA ALA A 117 -11.22 9.31 12.07
C ALA A 117 -12.05 8.02 11.96
N ALA A 118 -13.34 8.13 11.60
CA ALA A 118 -14.19 6.96 11.39
C ALA A 118 -13.73 6.09 10.22
N ARG A 119 -13.20 6.70 9.13
CA ARG A 119 -12.58 5.95 8.02
C ARG A 119 -11.35 5.17 8.48
N ASP A 120 -10.51 5.79 9.31
CA ASP A 120 -9.32 5.16 9.87
C ASP A 120 -9.68 4.02 10.83
N ASP A 121 -10.69 4.19 11.68
CA ASP A 121 -11.13 3.19 12.64
C ASP A 121 -11.77 1.98 11.96
N ARG A 122 -12.59 2.19 10.91
CA ARG A 122 -13.12 1.10 10.09
C ARG A 122 -12.00 0.35 9.35
N ALA A 123 -11.06 1.08 8.74
CA ALA A 123 -9.93 0.44 8.08
C ALA A 123 -9.10 -0.38 9.08
N ARG A 124 -8.90 0.11 10.31
CA ARG A 124 -8.27 -0.68 11.38
C ARG A 124 -9.09 -1.91 11.76
N ALA A 125 -10.40 -1.77 11.98
CA ALA A 125 -11.27 -2.88 12.33
C ALA A 125 -11.26 -4.00 11.26
N VAL A 126 -11.26 -3.63 9.98
CA VAL A 126 -11.12 -4.58 8.87
C VAL A 126 -9.76 -5.25 8.88
N LEU A 127 -8.69 -4.52 9.19
CA LEU A 127 -7.33 -5.09 9.23
C LEU A 127 -7.10 -5.97 10.46
N ASP A 128 -7.71 -5.62 11.58
CA ASP A 128 -7.74 -6.42 12.81
C ASP A 128 -8.62 -7.68 12.61
N GLY A 129 -9.65 -7.61 11.75
CA GLY A 129 -10.51 -8.74 11.35
C GLY A 129 -9.97 -9.63 10.22
N ILE A 130 -9.10 -9.11 9.33
CA ILE A 130 -8.38 -9.88 8.28
C ILE A 130 -7.13 -10.57 8.89
N THR A 131 -7.22 -10.90 10.17
CA THR A 131 -6.25 -11.71 10.90
C THR A 131 -6.43 -13.17 10.55
N ALA A 132 -5.79 -13.62 9.45
CA ALA A 132 -5.16 -14.93 9.32
C ALA A 132 -4.91 -15.32 7.86
N LEU A 133 -3.96 -14.66 7.19
CA LEU A 133 -3.31 -15.33 6.07
C LEU A 133 -2.17 -16.19 6.64
N PRO A 134 -2.25 -17.54 6.56
CA PRO A 134 -1.16 -18.38 7.01
C PRO A 134 0.13 -17.98 6.26
N PRO A 135 1.31 -18.07 6.91
CA PRO A 135 2.58 -17.89 6.23
C PRO A 135 2.60 -18.77 4.97
N ALA A 136 3.15 -18.27 3.86
CA ALA A 136 3.38 -19.10 2.69
C ALA A 136 4.28 -20.29 3.09
N GLY A 137 3.72 -21.50 3.07
CA GLY A 137 4.40 -22.73 3.51
C GLY A 137 4.09 -23.20 4.94
N ALA A 138 3.14 -22.59 5.66
CA ALA A 138 2.73 -23.09 6.97
C ALA A 138 1.86 -24.36 6.82
N ALA A 139 2.33 -25.47 7.37
CA ALA A 139 1.55 -26.69 7.50
C ALA A 139 0.30 -26.44 8.36
N VAL A 140 -0.86 -26.87 7.87
CA VAL A 140 -2.13 -26.89 8.61
C VAL A 140 -1.92 -27.72 9.87
N GLY A 141 -1.84 -27.07 11.05
CA GLY A 141 -1.68 -27.77 12.34
C GLY A 141 -0.71 -27.13 13.34
N SER A 142 0.12 -26.17 12.94
CA SER A 142 0.99 -25.48 13.93
C SER A 142 0.20 -24.44 14.74
N ARG A 143 0.32 -24.46 16.08
CA ARG A 143 -0.23 -23.44 17.02
C ARG A 143 0.47 -22.07 16.87
N GLN A 144 0.87 -21.68 15.67
CA GLN A 144 1.42 -20.35 15.43
C GLN A 144 0.26 -19.37 15.45
N ARG A 145 0.28 -18.43 16.40
CA ARG A 145 -0.61 -17.26 16.37
C ARG A 145 -0.52 -16.65 14.98
N LEU A 146 -1.65 -16.62 14.28
CA LEU A 146 -1.79 -15.97 12.98
C LEU A 146 -1.54 -14.48 13.20
N LEU A 147 -0.32 -14.04 12.88
CA LEU A 147 0.05 -12.64 13.02
C LEU A 147 -0.62 -11.84 11.89
N PRO A 148 -1.21 -10.67 12.18
CA PRO A 148 -1.78 -9.80 11.16
C PRO A 148 -0.74 -9.48 10.09
N ARG A 149 -1.09 -9.74 8.83
CA ARG A 149 -0.28 -9.41 7.66
C ARG A 149 -1.10 -8.54 6.72
N CYS A 150 -0.45 -7.55 6.13
CA CYS A 150 -1.05 -6.72 5.11
C CYS A 150 -0.43 -7.01 3.76
N ALA A 151 -1.28 -7.03 2.74
CA ALA A 151 -0.80 -6.97 1.39
C ALA A 151 -0.34 -5.54 1.07
N CYS A 152 0.77 -5.41 0.37
CA CYS A 152 1.18 -4.15 -0.21
C CYS A 152 1.82 -4.38 -1.58
N VAL A 153 1.79 -3.36 -2.42
CA VAL A 153 2.48 -3.37 -3.70
C VAL A 153 3.55 -2.29 -3.67
N VAL A 154 4.78 -2.67 -4.00
CA VAL A 154 5.91 -1.75 -4.12
C VAL A 154 6.33 -1.69 -5.58
N SER A 155 6.33 -0.52 -6.18
CA SER A 155 6.86 -0.32 -7.53
C SER A 155 8.04 0.65 -7.50
N ARG A 156 8.96 0.47 -8.46
CA ARG A 156 10.09 1.38 -8.66
C ARG A 156 9.85 2.20 -9.92
N GLY A 157 9.91 3.51 -9.78
CA GLY A 157 10.00 4.46 -10.89
C GLY A 157 11.25 5.32 -10.77
N GLY A 158 11.50 6.11 -11.82
CA GLY A 158 12.66 6.98 -11.91
C GLY A 158 13.92 6.21 -12.33
N GLY A 159 14.80 6.92 -13.03
CA GLY A 159 16.05 6.36 -13.54
C GLY A 159 17.02 5.90 -12.44
N ALA A 160 18.13 5.29 -12.85
CA ALA A 160 19.12 4.69 -11.96
C ALA A 160 19.63 5.66 -10.85
N GLU A 161 19.72 6.95 -11.15
CA GLU A 161 20.25 7.98 -10.24
C GLU A 161 19.21 8.54 -9.27
N ARG A 162 17.91 8.40 -9.57
CA ARG A 162 16.81 8.94 -8.76
C ARG A 162 15.73 7.89 -8.54
N ALA A 163 16.13 6.74 -7.99
CA ALA A 163 15.20 5.69 -7.67
C ALA A 163 14.11 6.21 -6.72
N MET A 164 12.86 6.10 -7.16
CA MET A 164 11.67 6.45 -6.40
C MET A 164 10.79 5.23 -6.26
N TYR A 165 10.54 4.84 -5.02
CA TYR A 165 9.70 3.70 -4.71
C TYR A 165 8.32 4.21 -4.33
N THR A 166 7.30 3.63 -4.96
CA THR A 166 5.91 3.85 -4.63
C THR A 166 5.39 2.63 -3.87
N VAL A 167 4.80 2.84 -2.71
CA VAL A 167 4.16 1.79 -1.92
C VAL A 167 2.66 2.07 -1.85
N VAL A 168 1.86 1.07 -2.22
CA VAL A 168 0.39 1.10 -2.08
C VAL A 168 -0.01 0.14 -0.98
N VAL A 169 -0.74 0.66 0.01
CA VAL A 169 -1.22 -0.06 1.20
C VAL A 169 -2.66 0.34 1.52
N PRO A 170 -3.40 -0.48 2.29
CA PRO A 170 -4.65 -0.09 2.90
C PRO A 170 -4.51 1.16 3.79
N ARG A 171 -5.56 1.98 3.84
CA ARG A 171 -5.58 3.26 4.54
C ARG A 171 -5.17 3.14 6.01
N GLY A 172 -5.70 2.13 6.71
CA GLY A 172 -5.40 1.91 8.14
C GLY A 172 -3.91 1.68 8.41
N TRP A 173 -3.16 1.17 7.43
CA TRP A 173 -1.73 0.88 7.56
C TRP A 173 -0.83 2.01 7.08
N ALA A 174 -1.34 2.86 6.19
CA ALA A 174 -0.59 3.99 5.66
C ALA A 174 -0.08 4.93 6.76
N LYS A 175 -0.91 5.20 7.78
CA LYS A 175 -0.53 6.05 8.92
C LYS A 175 0.60 5.44 9.74
N VAL A 176 0.53 4.13 10.00
CA VAL A 176 1.56 3.41 10.77
C VAL A 176 2.88 3.35 9.99
N LEU A 177 2.80 3.02 8.70
CA LEU A 177 3.96 2.98 7.82
C LEU A 177 4.59 4.36 7.67
N TRP A 178 3.78 5.41 7.52
CA TRP A 178 4.24 6.80 7.50
C TRP A 178 5.01 7.15 8.78
N GLN A 179 4.45 6.86 9.95
CA GLN A 179 5.12 7.11 11.23
C GLN A 179 6.49 6.41 11.30
N LYS A 180 6.55 5.12 10.94
CA LYS A 180 7.82 4.38 10.88
C LYS A 180 8.85 5.06 9.97
N LEU A 181 8.43 5.47 8.78
CA LEU A 181 9.31 6.14 7.83
C LEU A 181 9.80 7.46 8.42
N THR A 182 8.93 8.29 9.00
CA THR A 182 9.31 9.58 9.57
C THR A 182 10.23 9.49 10.79
N PHE A 183 10.16 8.39 11.55
CA PHE A 183 11.08 8.15 12.67
C PHE A 183 12.39 7.48 12.24
N THR A 184 12.53 7.11 10.96
CA THR A 184 13.77 6.57 10.43
C THR A 184 14.78 7.70 10.22
N ARG A 185 15.96 7.58 10.82
CA ARG A 185 17.02 8.61 10.73
C ARG A 185 17.34 8.92 9.26
N GLY A 186 17.33 10.20 8.91
CA GLY A 186 17.64 10.68 7.55
C GLY A 186 16.45 10.70 6.59
N VAL A 187 15.25 10.29 7.04
CA VAL A 187 14.02 10.47 6.26
C VAL A 187 13.37 11.79 6.65
N MET A 188 13.07 12.61 5.64
CA MET A 188 12.37 13.88 5.82
C MET A 188 11.04 13.86 5.04
N PRO A 189 9.93 14.34 5.63
CA PRO A 189 8.69 14.52 4.89
C PRO A 189 8.89 15.47 3.71
N CYS A 190 8.43 15.06 2.53
CA CYS A 190 8.47 15.88 1.32
C CYS A 190 7.08 16.47 1.08
N GLY A 191 6.96 17.80 1.12
CA GLY A 191 5.75 18.49 0.72
C GLY A 191 5.63 18.59 -0.80
N VAL A 192 4.52 19.16 -1.28
CA VAL A 192 4.28 19.30 -2.72
C VAL A 192 5.22 20.30 -3.39
N ARG A 193 5.71 21.29 -2.65
CA ARG A 193 6.72 22.22 -3.18
C ARG A 193 8.02 21.48 -3.48
N GLU A 194 8.52 20.72 -2.51
CA GLU A 194 9.75 19.94 -2.63
C GLU A 194 9.60 18.85 -3.71
N TRP A 195 8.42 18.21 -3.77
CA TRP A 195 8.11 17.21 -4.79
C TRP A 195 8.19 17.80 -6.21
N ARG A 196 7.62 18.99 -6.41
CA ARG A 196 7.69 19.67 -7.72
C ARG A 196 9.13 19.96 -8.13
N TRP A 197 9.97 20.40 -7.20
CA TRP A 197 11.38 20.65 -7.49
C TRP A 197 12.13 19.38 -7.89
N LEU A 198 11.86 18.26 -7.21
CA LEU A 198 12.47 16.97 -7.52
C LEU A 198 12.05 16.39 -8.89
N HIS A 199 10.87 16.77 -9.40
CA HIS A 199 10.32 16.29 -10.66
C HIS A 199 10.39 17.29 -11.82
N ALA A 200 10.83 18.53 -11.57
CA ALA A 200 11.03 19.54 -12.60
C ALA A 200 12.42 19.48 -13.26
N ALA A 201 13.35 18.71 -12.69
CA ALA A 201 14.72 18.52 -13.14
C ALA A 201 14.94 17.09 -13.63
#